data_AF-A0A0D8XEN2-F1
#
_entry.id   AF-A0A0D8XEN2-F1
#
_cell.length_a   1.000
_cell.length_b   1.000
_cell.length_c   1.000
_cell.angle_alpha   90.00
_cell.angle_beta   90.00
_cell.angle_gamma   90.00
#
_symmetry.space_group_name_H-M   'P 1'
#
loop_
_entity.id
_entity.type
_entity.pdbx_description
1 polymer ?
#
loop_
_entity_poly.entity_id
_entity_poly.type
_entity_poly.pdbx_seq_one_letter_code
_entity_poly.pdbx_strand_id
1 'polypeptide(L)'
;MLLSNHIQPGNLVENICRLVTIFTGVLLFLCDLDKIHGDILIKTAENKSVTVDDKGRKYSIDKDDLILTDGTNKIIALEGICINQEVKVDENSKSIHAIFGNYDTARLAKTIDRLNIDDSVSAKGINRVQCNDVIDKLKLLVDEIRNNENKLMIDKVVALDLSYKKYGTRIKVSYDDIVNFIGFRITKREIKKNLISLDFKVRPWAAFSRQYRTDIKG
;
A
#
# COMPACT_ATOMS: atom_id res chain seq x y z
N MET A 1 10.34 10.72 -13.70
CA MET A 1 9.91 9.42 -13.15
C MET A 1 8.44 9.09 -13.42
N LEU A 2 7.47 9.99 -13.17
CA LEU A 2 6.06 9.71 -13.51
C LEU A 2 5.87 9.54 -15.03
N LEU A 3 6.36 10.48 -15.83
CA LEU A 3 6.29 10.43 -17.29
C LEU A 3 6.97 9.19 -17.91
N SER A 4 8.11 8.74 -17.32
CA SER A 4 8.81 7.53 -17.77
C SER A 4 8.05 6.24 -17.45
N ASN A 5 7.03 6.30 -16.59
CA ASN A 5 6.08 5.20 -16.33
C ASN A 5 4.71 5.47 -16.96
N HIS A 6 4.61 6.40 -17.92
CA HIS A 6 3.35 6.80 -18.57
C HIS A 6 2.25 7.29 -17.63
N ILE A 7 2.63 7.80 -16.45
CA ILE A 7 1.71 8.39 -15.47
C ILE A 7 1.70 9.91 -15.65
N GLN A 8 0.52 10.46 -15.90
CA GLN A 8 0.33 11.91 -16.00
C GLN A 8 0.55 12.56 -14.63
N PRO A 9 1.41 13.60 -14.52
CA PRO A 9 1.53 14.37 -13.30
C PRO A 9 0.24 15.13 -12.98
N GLY A 10 -0.10 15.21 -11.70
CA GLY A 10 -1.18 16.03 -11.16
C GLY A 10 -0.64 17.11 -10.23
N ASN A 11 -1.38 17.41 -9.17
CA ASN A 11 -0.90 18.31 -8.12
C ASN A 11 0.26 17.69 -7.31
N LEU A 12 0.90 18.48 -6.46
CA LEU A 12 2.07 18.07 -5.68
C LEU A 12 1.81 16.80 -4.85
N VAL A 13 0.67 16.74 -4.15
CA VAL A 13 0.35 15.65 -3.23
C VAL A 13 -0.03 14.38 -3.97
N GLU A 14 -0.79 14.51 -5.06
CA GLU A 14 -1.06 13.40 -5.98
C GLU A 14 0.24 12.84 -6.57
N ASN A 15 1.18 13.69 -6.94
CA ASN A 15 2.47 13.25 -7.47
C ASN A 15 3.28 12.49 -6.42
N ILE A 16 3.34 12.97 -5.17
CA ILE A 16 4.00 12.25 -4.07
C ILE A 16 3.36 10.86 -3.90
N CYS A 17 2.03 10.80 -3.82
CA CYS A 17 1.26 9.57 -3.69
C CYS A 17 1.55 8.57 -4.82
N ARG A 18 1.57 9.04 -6.07
CA ARG A 18 1.92 8.23 -7.25
C ARG A 18 3.37 7.76 -7.21
N LEU A 19 4.32 8.60 -6.80
CA LEU A 19 5.73 8.20 -6.66
C LEU A 19 5.90 7.13 -5.59
N VAL A 20 5.26 7.29 -4.43
CA VAL A 20 5.27 6.29 -3.36
C VAL A 20 4.69 4.97 -3.86
N THR A 21 3.59 5.01 -4.61
CA THR A 21 3.00 3.82 -5.23
C THR A 21 3.99 3.11 -6.16
N ILE A 22 4.72 3.86 -7.02
CA ILE A 22 5.76 3.29 -7.90
C ILE A 22 6.89 2.65 -7.08
N PHE A 23 7.34 3.31 -6.02
CA PHE A 23 8.47 2.83 -5.22
C PHE A 23 8.13 1.61 -4.35
N THR A 24 6.89 1.50 -3.89
CA THR A 24 6.48 0.51 -2.88
C THR A 24 5.59 -0.59 -3.43
N GLY A 25 4.97 -0.36 -4.60
CA GLY A 25 3.92 -1.20 -5.15
C GLY A 25 2.60 -1.11 -4.36
N VAL A 26 2.48 -0.18 -3.41
CA VAL A 26 1.29 0.01 -2.58
C VAL A 26 0.48 1.17 -3.11
N LEU A 27 -0.78 0.92 -3.44
CA LEU A 27 -1.70 1.97 -3.85
C LEU A 27 -2.11 2.83 -2.64
N LEU A 28 -2.03 4.15 -2.81
CA LEU A 28 -2.47 5.14 -1.82
C LEU A 28 -3.70 5.88 -2.37
N PHE A 29 -4.71 6.05 -1.54
CA PHE A 29 -5.84 6.93 -1.80
C PHE A 29 -5.71 8.20 -0.99
N LEU A 30 -6.16 9.33 -1.55
CA LEU A 30 -6.10 10.63 -0.88
C LEU A 30 -7.52 11.12 -0.64
N CYS A 31 -7.78 11.62 0.56
CA CYS A 31 -8.97 12.40 0.84
C CYS A 31 -8.66 13.71 1.57
N ASP A 32 -9.54 14.68 1.37
CA ASP A 32 -9.53 15.95 2.06
C ASP A 32 -10.20 15.80 3.43
N LEU A 33 -9.42 15.99 4.49
CA LEU A 33 -9.90 15.92 5.87
C LEU A 33 -10.87 17.05 6.20
N ASP A 34 -10.76 18.20 5.55
CA ASP A 34 -11.65 19.34 5.79
C ASP A 34 -13.08 19.04 5.28
N LYS A 35 -13.25 17.99 4.46
CA LYS A 35 -14.54 17.49 3.94
C LYS A 35 -15.10 16.31 4.74
N ILE A 36 -14.49 15.95 5.87
CA ILE A 36 -14.90 14.86 6.76
C ILE A 36 -15.37 15.48 8.09
N HIS A 37 -16.56 15.08 8.55
CA HIS A 37 -17.20 15.72 9.71
C HIS A 37 -17.15 14.89 11.00
N GLY A 38 -16.85 13.60 10.91
CA GLY A 38 -16.78 12.69 12.05
C GLY A 38 -15.54 11.80 12.05
N ASP A 39 -15.59 10.72 12.82
CA ASP A 39 -14.47 9.79 12.97
C ASP A 39 -14.30 8.93 11.71
N ILE A 40 -13.05 8.75 11.28
CA ILE A 40 -12.72 7.85 10.18
C ILE A 40 -12.78 6.41 10.69
N LEU A 41 -13.78 5.66 10.23
CA LEU A 41 -14.08 4.29 10.65
C LEU A 41 -14.06 3.33 9.46
N ILE A 42 -13.35 2.21 9.62
CA ILE A 42 -13.42 1.07 8.68
C ILE A 42 -14.50 0.12 9.18
N LYS A 43 -15.49 -0.20 8.34
CA LYS A 43 -16.49 -1.22 8.66
C LYS A 43 -17.02 -1.94 7.42
N THR A 44 -17.71 -3.05 7.64
CA THR A 44 -18.54 -3.68 6.61
C THR A 44 -19.80 -2.83 6.39
N ALA A 45 -20.20 -2.59 5.15
CA ALA A 45 -21.44 -1.90 4.85
C ALA A 45 -22.65 -2.69 5.37
N GLU A 46 -23.56 -2.07 6.12
CA GLU A 46 -24.72 -2.76 6.70
C GLU A 46 -25.94 -2.77 5.76
N ASN A 47 -26.00 -1.76 4.88
CA ASN A 47 -27.09 -1.53 3.94
C ASN A 47 -26.53 -1.31 2.54
N LYS A 48 -27.35 -1.62 1.53
CA LYS A 48 -27.03 -1.27 0.16
C LYS A 48 -27.01 0.25 0.02
N SER A 49 -25.98 0.76 -0.64
CA SER A 49 -25.82 2.19 -0.88
C SER A 49 -25.13 2.40 -2.22
N VAL A 50 -24.94 3.66 -2.61
CA VAL A 50 -24.21 4.03 -3.82
C VAL A 50 -23.08 4.95 -3.41
N THR A 51 -21.89 4.69 -3.95
CA THR A 51 -20.78 5.64 -3.92
C THR A 51 -20.50 6.14 -5.33
N VAL A 52 -19.97 7.35 -5.42
CA VAL A 52 -19.51 7.93 -6.69
C VAL A 52 -18.03 8.17 -6.56
N ASP A 53 -17.24 7.56 -7.43
CA ASP A 53 -15.79 7.76 -7.39
C ASP A 53 -15.37 9.16 -7.86
N ASP A 54 -14.11 9.49 -7.66
CA ASP A 54 -13.47 10.75 -8.04
C ASP A 54 -13.46 11.07 -9.55
N LYS A 55 -13.97 10.15 -10.38
CA LYS A 55 -14.19 10.28 -11.83
C LYS A 55 -15.67 10.33 -12.20
N GLY A 56 -16.58 10.35 -11.23
CA GLY A 56 -18.02 10.42 -11.44
C GLY A 56 -18.70 9.07 -11.73
N ARG A 57 -17.99 7.94 -11.61
CA ARG A 57 -18.56 6.61 -11.83
C ARG A 57 -19.30 6.16 -10.58
N LYS A 58 -20.52 5.64 -10.75
CA LYS A 58 -21.38 5.18 -9.66
C LYS A 58 -21.19 3.68 -9.42
N TYR A 59 -21.01 3.28 -8.17
CA TYR A 59 -20.92 1.88 -7.77
C TYR A 59 -21.95 1.55 -6.71
N SER A 60 -22.58 0.39 -6.85
CA SER A 60 -23.55 -0.13 -5.87
C SER A 60 -22.83 -0.93 -4.80
N ILE A 61 -22.81 -0.40 -3.58
CA ILE A 61 -22.22 -1.04 -2.41
C ILE A 61 -23.20 -2.09 -1.87
N ASP A 62 -22.69 -3.28 -1.56
CA ASP A 62 -23.45 -4.38 -0.98
C ASP A 62 -23.04 -4.65 0.47
N LYS A 63 -23.84 -5.43 1.20
CA LYS A 63 -23.74 -5.66 2.66
C LYS A 63 -22.47 -6.35 3.16
N ASP A 64 -21.54 -6.70 2.26
CA ASP A 64 -20.26 -7.34 2.59
C ASP A 64 -19.06 -6.52 2.12
N ASP A 65 -19.29 -5.37 1.50
CA ASP A 65 -18.20 -4.49 1.08
C ASP A 65 -17.55 -3.83 2.28
N LEU A 66 -16.21 -3.72 2.23
CA LEU A 66 -15.46 -2.97 3.21
C LEU A 66 -15.46 -1.49 2.82
N ILE A 67 -15.90 -0.63 3.73
CA ILE A 67 -16.03 0.82 3.49
C ILE A 67 -15.28 1.61 4.56
N LEU A 68 -14.83 2.79 4.15
CA LEU A 68 -14.39 3.86 5.04
C LEU A 68 -15.53 4.86 5.16
N THR A 69 -15.88 5.24 6.38
CA THR A 69 -16.97 6.19 6.67
C THR A 69 -16.56 7.18 7.74
N ASP A 70 -17.25 8.33 7.79
CA ASP A 70 -17.06 9.33 8.84
C ASP A 70 -17.95 9.09 10.09
N GLY A 71 -18.62 7.93 10.17
CA GLY A 71 -19.52 7.59 11.26
C GLY A 71 -20.91 8.24 11.18
N THR A 72 -21.15 9.16 10.25
CA THR A 72 -22.44 9.85 10.05
C THR A 72 -23.26 9.32 8.86
N ASN A 73 -22.80 8.20 8.27
CA ASN A 73 -23.27 7.55 7.02
C ASN A 73 -22.65 8.10 5.73
N LYS A 74 -21.75 9.09 5.78
CA LYS A 74 -20.97 9.48 4.59
C LYS A 74 -19.92 8.42 4.31
N ILE A 75 -19.86 7.95 3.06
CA ILE A 75 -18.84 7.00 2.60
C ILE A 75 -17.66 7.81 2.09
N ILE A 76 -16.50 7.63 2.71
CA ILE A 76 -15.23 8.24 2.34
C ILE A 76 -14.61 7.43 1.20
N ALA A 77 -14.59 6.11 1.33
CA ALA A 77 -13.98 5.20 0.36
C ALA A 77 -14.70 3.86 0.33
N LEU A 78 -14.68 3.22 -0.84
CA LEU A 78 -14.79 1.77 -0.93
C LEU A 78 -13.37 1.23 -0.77
N GLU A 79 -13.10 0.59 0.37
CA GLU A 79 -11.73 0.34 0.85
C GLU A 79 -10.90 -0.46 -0.14
N GLY A 80 -9.71 0.04 -0.46
CA GLY A 80 -8.82 -0.56 -1.46
C GLY A 80 -9.28 -0.44 -2.92
N ILE A 81 -10.40 0.23 -3.22
CA ILE A 81 -10.96 0.28 -4.58
C ILE A 81 -11.06 1.71 -5.11
N CYS A 82 -11.79 2.59 -4.43
CA CYS A 82 -11.98 3.96 -4.90
C CYS A 82 -12.31 4.94 -3.77
N ILE A 83 -11.95 6.20 -3.98
CA ILE A 83 -12.32 7.32 -3.11
C ILE A 83 -13.61 7.97 -3.58
N ASN A 84 -14.49 8.36 -2.66
CA ASN A 84 -15.70 9.12 -2.97
C ASN A 84 -15.33 10.53 -3.45
N GLN A 85 -15.98 11.01 -4.52
CA GLN A 85 -15.78 12.36 -5.04
C GLN A 85 -16.02 13.48 -4.00
N GLU A 86 -16.92 13.28 -3.03
CA GLU A 86 -17.28 14.28 -2.03
C GLU A 86 -16.17 14.58 -1.02
N VAL A 87 -15.15 13.72 -0.96
CA VAL A 87 -13.96 13.89 -0.10
C VAL A 87 -12.69 14.00 -0.93
N LYS A 88 -12.80 14.18 -2.25
CA LYS A 88 -11.65 14.29 -3.14
C LYS A 88 -10.80 15.52 -2.79
N VAL A 89 -9.49 15.37 -2.83
CA VAL A 89 -8.53 16.48 -2.73
C VAL A 89 -8.68 17.41 -3.94
N ASP A 90 -8.69 18.71 -3.70
CA ASP A 90 -8.67 19.76 -4.73
C ASP A 90 -7.62 20.83 -4.42
N GLU A 91 -7.55 21.87 -5.25
CA GLU A 91 -6.60 22.97 -5.12
C GLU A 91 -6.70 23.76 -3.80
N ASN A 92 -7.81 23.65 -3.08
CA ASN A 92 -8.06 24.35 -1.82
C ASN A 92 -7.81 23.48 -0.58
N SER A 93 -7.59 22.18 -0.75
CA SER A 93 -7.35 21.24 0.35
C SER A 93 -6.10 21.60 1.15
N LYS A 94 -6.23 21.72 2.46
CA LYS A 94 -5.10 22.02 3.38
C LYS A 94 -4.73 20.82 4.24
N SER A 95 -5.74 20.04 4.62
CA SER A 95 -5.60 18.88 5.49
C SER A 95 -5.86 17.62 4.65
N ILE A 96 -4.84 16.79 4.42
CA ILE A 96 -4.96 15.62 3.54
C ILE A 96 -4.69 14.34 4.32
N HIS A 97 -5.56 13.34 4.14
CA HIS A 97 -5.34 11.99 4.63
C HIS A 97 -4.89 11.07 3.49
N ALA A 98 -3.74 10.42 3.66
CA ALA A 98 -3.29 9.36 2.77
C ALA A 98 -3.68 7.99 3.35
N ILE A 99 -4.59 7.30 2.67
CA ILE A 99 -5.16 6.02 3.07
C ILE A 99 -4.45 4.90 2.31
N PHE A 100 -3.95 3.92 3.05
CA PHE A 100 -3.39 2.69 2.50
C PHE A 100 -3.50 1.58 3.56
N GLY A 101 -3.54 0.33 3.12
CA GLY A 101 -3.75 -0.78 4.04
C GLY A 101 -3.37 -2.14 3.44
N ASN A 102 -3.42 -3.14 4.30
CA ASN A 102 -3.35 -4.56 3.91
C ASN A 102 -4.78 -5.12 3.94
N TYR A 103 -5.34 -5.40 2.77
CA TYR A 103 -6.70 -5.87 2.62
C TYR A 103 -6.75 -7.40 2.46
N ASP A 104 -7.85 -8.01 2.91
CA ASP A 104 -8.18 -9.38 2.54
C ASP A 104 -8.43 -9.44 1.02
N THR A 105 -7.48 -10.05 0.29
CA THR A 105 -7.53 -10.10 -1.17
C THR A 105 -8.71 -10.87 -1.72
N ALA A 106 -9.17 -11.91 -1.02
CA ALA A 106 -10.31 -12.69 -1.47
C ALA A 106 -11.60 -11.88 -1.33
N ARG A 107 -11.71 -11.11 -0.24
CA ARG A 107 -12.84 -10.19 -0.06
C ARG A 107 -12.81 -9.06 -1.09
N LEU A 108 -11.65 -8.45 -1.30
CA LEU A 108 -11.48 -7.36 -2.24
C LEU A 108 -11.80 -7.79 -3.68
N ALA A 109 -11.27 -8.94 -4.12
CA ALA A 109 -11.51 -9.49 -5.46
C ALA A 109 -13.01 -9.71 -5.73
N LYS A 110 -13.76 -10.23 -4.75
CA LYS A 110 -15.22 -10.41 -4.89
C LYS A 110 -15.94 -9.09 -5.16
N THR A 111 -15.55 -8.01 -4.47
CA THR A 111 -16.13 -6.70 -4.69
C THR A 111 -15.76 -6.13 -6.06
N ILE A 112 -14.49 -6.25 -6.47
CA ILE A 112 -14.00 -5.79 -7.79
C ILE A 112 -14.72 -6.50 -8.93
N ASP A 113 -14.79 -7.83 -8.87
CA ASP A 113 -15.45 -8.66 -9.88
C ASP A 113 -16.93 -8.32 -9.99
N ARG A 114 -17.62 -8.19 -8.85
CA ARG A 114 -19.05 -7.83 -8.81
C ARG A 114 -19.31 -6.44 -9.39
N LEU A 115 -18.41 -5.50 -9.17
CA LEU A 115 -18.52 -4.12 -9.67
C LEU A 115 -17.96 -3.93 -11.08
N ASN A 116 -17.38 -4.97 -11.68
CA ASN A 116 -16.70 -4.93 -12.98
C ASN A 116 -15.68 -3.78 -13.06
N ILE A 117 -14.90 -3.62 -11.99
CA ILE A 117 -13.83 -2.61 -11.90
C ILE A 117 -12.55 -3.22 -12.48
N ASP A 118 -11.79 -2.40 -13.22
CA ASP A 118 -10.46 -2.79 -13.66
C ASP A 118 -9.55 -3.00 -12.44
N ASP A 119 -9.11 -4.24 -12.21
CA ASP A 119 -8.22 -4.60 -11.10
C ASP A 119 -6.87 -3.86 -11.15
N SER A 120 -6.50 -3.23 -12.27
CA SER A 120 -5.32 -2.37 -12.37
C SER A 120 -5.41 -1.12 -11.47
N VAL A 121 -6.62 -0.71 -11.10
CA VAL A 121 -6.86 0.48 -10.26
C VAL A 121 -7.15 0.15 -8.79
N SER A 122 -7.10 -1.13 -8.40
CA SER A 122 -7.35 -1.58 -7.04
C SER A 122 -6.05 -1.74 -6.23
N ALA A 123 -6.17 -1.67 -4.91
CA ALA A 123 -5.08 -1.98 -4.00
C ALA A 123 -4.89 -3.49 -3.95
N LYS A 124 -3.82 -3.99 -4.54
CA LYS A 124 -3.48 -5.41 -4.46
C LYS A 124 -3.20 -5.82 -3.00
N GLY A 125 -3.30 -7.10 -2.69
CA GLY A 125 -2.94 -7.63 -1.38
C GLY A 125 -1.50 -7.29 -1.01
N ILE A 126 -1.34 -6.36 -0.08
CA ILE A 126 -0.05 -5.82 0.34
C ILE A 126 0.28 -6.37 1.72
N ASN A 127 1.49 -6.83 1.96
CA ASN A 127 1.88 -7.24 3.31
C ASN A 127 2.14 -6.02 4.21
N ARG A 128 1.84 -6.12 5.51
CA ARG A 128 2.17 -5.13 6.57
C ARG A 128 3.59 -4.52 6.46
N VAL A 129 4.59 -5.29 6.02
CA VAL A 129 5.96 -4.77 5.79
C VAL A 129 5.97 -3.60 4.80
N GLN A 130 5.22 -3.73 3.71
CA GLN A 130 5.16 -2.72 2.66
C GLN A 130 4.42 -1.46 3.14
N CYS A 131 3.46 -1.59 4.07
CA CYS A 131 2.83 -0.42 4.70
C CYS A 131 3.86 0.44 5.46
N ASN A 132 4.87 -0.18 6.06
CA ASN A 132 5.97 0.57 6.69
C ASN A 132 6.90 1.21 5.65
N ASP A 133 7.22 0.50 4.57
CA ASP A 133 8.03 1.06 3.48
C ASP A 133 7.32 2.30 2.86
N VAL A 134 5.99 2.31 2.81
CA VAL A 134 5.16 3.47 2.44
C VAL A 134 5.35 4.63 3.41
N ILE A 135 5.25 4.41 4.72
CA ILE A 135 5.42 5.44 5.74
C ILE A 135 6.82 6.05 5.65
N ASP A 136 7.86 5.21 5.55
CA ASP A 136 9.25 5.66 5.47
C ASP A 136 9.49 6.46 4.18
N LYS A 137 8.92 6.03 3.05
CA LYS A 137 9.07 6.74 1.78
C LYS A 137 8.29 8.05 1.75
N LEU A 138 7.09 8.10 2.35
CA LEU A 138 6.32 9.34 2.52
C LEU A 138 7.11 10.37 3.33
N LYS A 139 7.65 9.97 4.48
CA LYS A 139 8.47 10.86 5.33
C LYS A 139 9.64 11.44 4.55
N LEU A 140 10.39 10.58 3.85
CA LEU A 140 11.54 11.01 3.05
C LEU A 140 11.14 12.05 1.98
N LEU A 141 10.11 11.78 1.19
CA LEU A 141 9.67 12.70 0.12
C LEU A 141 9.09 14.00 0.68
N VAL A 142 8.34 13.94 1.78
CA VAL A 142 7.80 15.15 2.42
C VAL A 142 8.93 16.00 3.01
N ASP A 143 9.93 15.38 3.66
CA ASP A 143 11.09 16.08 4.19
C ASP A 143 11.93 16.74 3.08
N GLU A 144 12.15 16.03 1.96
CA GLU A 144 12.82 16.59 0.78
C GLU A 144 12.10 17.84 0.24
N ILE A 145 10.77 17.79 0.14
CA ILE A 145 9.97 18.92 -0.35
C ILE A 145 9.93 20.05 0.67
N ARG A 146 9.79 19.73 1.97
CA ARG A 146 9.82 20.73 3.04
C ARG A 146 11.13 21.49 3.07
N ASN A 147 12.26 20.79 2.95
CA ASN A 147 13.58 21.44 2.96
C ASN A 147 13.81 22.36 1.74
N ASN A 148 13.13 22.11 0.62
CA ASN A 148 13.25 22.93 -0.59
C ASN A 148 12.22 24.06 -0.67
N GLU A 149 10.99 23.83 -0.21
CA GLU A 149 9.85 24.74 -0.46
C GLU A 149 9.04 25.13 0.80
N ASN A 150 9.28 24.49 1.96
CA ASN A 150 8.52 24.69 3.21
C ASN A 150 6.98 24.57 3.06
N LYS A 151 6.51 23.72 2.13
CA LYS A 151 5.07 23.62 1.78
C LYS A 151 4.29 22.48 2.43
N LEU A 152 4.97 21.47 2.98
CA LEU A 152 4.29 20.24 3.42
C LEU A 152 4.90 19.68 4.71
N MET A 153 4.07 19.05 5.53
CA MET A 153 4.48 18.37 6.75
C MET A 153 3.57 17.16 7.01
N ILE A 154 4.13 16.07 7.53
CA ILE A 154 3.33 14.97 8.09
C ILE A 154 3.06 15.30 9.55
N ASP A 155 1.81 15.62 9.87
CA ASP A 155 1.37 15.89 11.25
C ASP A 155 1.31 14.60 12.10
N LYS A 156 0.60 13.58 11.58
CA LYS A 156 0.36 12.34 12.31
C LYS A 156 0.38 11.12 11.39
N VAL A 157 0.84 9.99 11.92
CA VAL A 157 0.65 8.67 11.35
C VAL A 157 -0.32 7.90 12.25
N VAL A 158 -1.47 7.50 11.70
CA VAL A 158 -2.48 6.69 12.39
C VAL A 158 -2.43 5.28 11.82
N ALA A 159 -2.38 4.26 12.68
CA ALA A 159 -2.43 2.88 12.22
C ALA A 159 -3.15 1.99 13.22
N LEU A 160 -4.03 1.12 12.70
CA LEU A 160 -4.85 0.20 13.50
C LEU A 160 -4.07 -1.04 13.95
N ASP A 161 -3.10 -1.50 13.14
CA ASP A 161 -2.17 -2.58 13.49
C ASP A 161 -0.89 -2.50 12.64
N LEU A 162 0.22 -2.04 13.23
CA LEU A 162 1.56 -2.08 12.62
C LEU A 162 2.42 -3.21 13.17
N SER A 163 1.87 -4.13 13.96
CA SER A 163 2.67 -5.23 14.47
C SER A 163 3.03 -6.18 13.31
N TYR A 164 4.30 -6.20 12.93
CA TYR A 164 4.82 -7.19 11.98
C TYR A 164 6.28 -7.52 12.26
N LYS A 165 6.71 -8.68 11.77
CA LYS A 165 8.11 -9.07 11.78
C LYS A 165 8.68 -8.80 10.40
N LYS A 166 9.65 -7.89 10.29
CA LYS A 166 10.35 -7.56 9.03
C LYS A 166 10.81 -8.80 8.25
N TYR A 167 11.18 -9.86 8.98
CA TYR A 167 11.55 -11.16 8.44
C TYR A 167 10.62 -12.24 8.99
N GLY A 168 10.12 -13.11 8.11
CA GLY A 168 9.11 -14.12 8.45
C GLY A 168 9.63 -15.54 8.23
N THR A 169 9.65 -15.97 6.97
CA THR A 169 9.98 -17.34 6.59
C THR A 169 11.46 -17.64 6.86
N ARG A 170 11.70 -18.61 7.74
CA ARG A 170 13.02 -19.20 7.97
C ARG A 170 13.26 -20.28 6.94
N ILE A 171 14.38 -20.21 6.25
CA ILE A 171 14.83 -21.21 5.29
C ILE A 171 16.11 -21.81 5.82
N LYS A 172 16.14 -23.13 5.93
CA LYS A 172 17.39 -23.83 6.23
C LYS A 172 18.32 -23.70 5.03
N VAL A 173 19.49 -23.11 5.22
CA VAL A 173 20.48 -22.92 4.16
C VAL A 173 21.62 -23.89 4.39
N SER A 174 21.74 -24.88 3.52
CA SER A 174 22.94 -25.72 3.37
C SER A 174 23.68 -25.23 2.12
N TYR A 175 24.90 -24.72 2.30
CA TYR A 175 25.69 -24.26 1.17
C TYR A 175 26.05 -25.41 0.23
N ASP A 176 26.31 -26.60 0.79
CA ASP A 176 26.69 -27.76 -0.01
C ASP A 176 25.50 -28.25 -0.85
N ASP A 177 24.28 -28.22 -0.29
CA ASP A 177 23.05 -28.55 -1.03
C ASP A 177 22.83 -27.57 -2.19
N ILE A 178 23.10 -26.27 -1.96
CA ILE A 178 23.00 -25.25 -3.02
C ILE A 178 24.00 -25.53 -4.14
N VAL A 179 25.27 -25.81 -3.82
CA VAL A 179 26.30 -26.11 -4.83
C VAL A 179 25.92 -27.37 -5.62
N ASN A 180 25.45 -28.42 -4.93
CA ASN A 180 25.01 -29.65 -5.57
C ASN A 180 23.81 -29.44 -6.49
N PHE A 181 22.87 -28.58 -6.11
CA PHE A 181 21.66 -28.29 -6.89
C PHE A 181 21.95 -27.45 -8.14
N ILE A 182 22.74 -26.38 -8.02
CA ILE A 182 23.00 -25.44 -9.14
C ILE A 182 23.98 -26.01 -10.18
N GLY A 183 24.80 -27.01 -9.82
CA GLY A 183 25.68 -27.71 -10.76
C GLY A 183 26.94 -26.95 -11.19
N PHE A 184 27.25 -25.81 -10.58
CA PHE A 184 28.50 -25.07 -10.81
C PHE A 184 29.14 -24.57 -9.52
N ARG A 185 30.44 -24.27 -9.58
CA ARG A 185 31.19 -23.78 -8.41
C ARG A 185 30.80 -22.35 -8.09
N ILE A 186 30.18 -22.14 -6.93
CA ILE A 186 29.95 -20.83 -6.31
C ILE A 186 30.49 -20.85 -4.89
N THR A 187 31.06 -19.74 -4.43
CA THR A 187 31.60 -19.66 -3.06
C THR A 187 30.50 -19.37 -2.04
N LYS A 188 30.69 -19.79 -0.79
CA LYS A 188 29.80 -19.42 0.34
C LYS A 188 29.64 -17.90 0.47
N ARG A 189 30.71 -17.15 0.16
CA ARG A 189 30.71 -15.68 0.16
C ARG A 189 29.77 -15.10 -0.89
N GLU A 190 29.78 -15.63 -2.10
CA GLU A 190 28.90 -15.21 -3.19
C GLU A 190 27.44 -15.57 -2.91
N ILE A 191 27.17 -16.79 -2.42
CA ILE A 191 25.81 -17.17 -2.00
C ILE A 191 25.28 -16.17 -0.95
N LYS A 192 26.07 -15.88 0.08
CA LYS A 192 25.69 -14.91 1.12
C LYS A 192 25.46 -13.51 0.54
N LYS A 193 26.34 -13.05 -0.36
CA LYS A 193 26.21 -11.73 -1.02
C LYS A 193 24.90 -11.65 -1.81
N ASN A 194 24.57 -12.68 -2.59
CA ASN A 194 23.36 -12.73 -3.40
C ASN A 194 22.09 -12.78 -2.54
N LEU A 195 22.10 -13.55 -1.45
CA LEU A 195 20.98 -13.56 -0.50
C LEU A 195 20.78 -12.19 0.15
N ILE A 196 21.86 -11.51 0.54
CA ILE A 196 21.78 -10.15 1.11
C ILE A 196 21.29 -9.14 0.06
N SER A 197 21.73 -9.23 -1.20
CA SER A 197 21.24 -8.32 -2.26
C SER A 197 19.76 -8.54 -2.59
N LEU A 198 19.24 -9.74 -2.34
CA LEU A 198 17.81 -10.07 -2.39
C LEU A 198 17.08 -9.73 -1.08
N ASP A 199 17.73 -8.99 -0.19
CA ASP A 199 17.21 -8.50 1.08
C ASP A 199 16.83 -9.60 2.10
N PHE A 200 17.56 -10.73 2.07
CA PHE A 200 17.47 -11.73 3.12
C PHE A 200 18.34 -11.35 4.30
N LYS A 201 17.84 -11.63 5.50
CA LYS A 201 18.68 -11.67 6.70
C LYS A 201 19.37 -13.03 6.76
N VAL A 202 20.69 -13.06 6.57
CA VAL A 202 21.47 -14.31 6.58
C VAL A 202 22.11 -14.56 7.95
N ARG A 203 21.98 -15.79 8.44
CA ARG A 203 22.66 -16.36 9.62
C ARG A 203 23.46 -17.60 9.19
N PRO A 204 24.42 -18.08 9.99
CA PRO A 204 25.22 -19.26 9.62
C PRO A 204 24.40 -20.51 9.30
N TRP A 205 23.23 -20.65 9.93
CA TRP A 205 22.36 -21.84 9.87
C TRP A 205 21.04 -21.62 9.12
N ALA A 206 20.73 -20.40 8.68
CA ALA A 206 19.50 -20.08 7.97
C ALA A 206 19.57 -18.74 7.24
N ALA A 207 18.71 -18.59 6.24
CA ALA A 207 18.33 -17.29 5.73
C ALA A 207 16.86 -17.01 6.10
N PHE A 208 16.54 -15.74 6.28
CA PHE A 208 15.19 -15.29 6.56
C PHE A 208 14.77 -14.35 5.44
N SER A 209 13.71 -14.70 4.73
CA SER A 209 13.15 -13.83 3.70
C SER A 209 12.32 -12.71 4.34
N ARG A 210 12.14 -11.62 3.58
CA ARG A 210 11.14 -10.61 3.90
C ARG A 210 9.75 -11.25 3.96
N GLN A 211 8.91 -10.81 4.89
CA GLN A 211 7.58 -11.39 5.08
C GLN A 211 6.68 -11.27 3.82
N TYR A 212 6.92 -10.28 2.96
CA TYR A 212 6.17 -10.10 1.71
C TYR A 212 6.53 -11.12 0.61
N ARG A 213 7.63 -11.88 0.75
CA ARG A 213 8.04 -12.91 -0.21
C ARG A 213 7.22 -14.18 -0.01
N THR A 214 5.99 -14.18 -0.51
CA THR A 214 5.06 -15.32 -0.47
C THR A 214 5.47 -16.47 -1.39
N ASP A 215 6.34 -16.19 -2.36
CA ASP A 215 6.98 -17.17 -3.25
C ASP A 215 7.98 -18.08 -2.52
N ILE A 216 8.52 -17.63 -1.37
CA ILE A 216 9.50 -18.38 -0.61
C ILE A 216 8.86 -19.14 0.52
N LYS A 217 8.93 -20.47 0.44
CA LYS A 217 8.44 -21.43 1.43
C LYS A 217 9.62 -22.05 2.16
N GLY A 218 9.49 -22.22 3.49
CA GLY A 218 10.53 -22.72 4.38
C GLY A 218 10.45 -24.22 4.61
#